data_AF-A0A2V8EMZ1-F1
#
_entry.id   AF-A0A2V8EMZ1-F1
#
_cell.length_a   1.000
_cell.length_b   1.000
_cell.length_c   1.000
_cell.angle_alpha   90.00
_cell.angle_beta   90.00
_cell.angle_gamma   90.00
#
_symmetry.space_group_name_H-M   'P 1'
#
loop_
_entity.id
_entity.type
_entity.pdbx_description
1 polymer ?
#
loop_
_entity_poly.entity_id
_entity_poly.type
_entity_poly.pdbx_seq_one_letter_code
_entity_poly.pdbx_strand_id
1 'polypeptide(L)'
;MFAVLLLHVSLAFSQSALLPPAVRATAVAEAAAIWAPRGVLVDDGEPRSPIVLTVVASASAAVRSRDKPLGAIVFDAGGTPVPRILLYVSEILRLVRSALFLGVDESHWPPSLRETIVGRAVGRVLAHEIGHYVLRSRNHTEDGLMRSFQRADDLVGLPRAQFTPAPIEDGLVTRGGIETRDADSKEERSADVDSAAGTARAPTGAGARRPRR
;
A
#
# COMPACT_ATOMS: atom_id res chain seq x y z
N MET A 1 -22.12 -27.02 5.00
CA MET A 1 -20.81 -26.65 5.58
C MET A 1 -20.19 -25.68 4.58
N PHE A 2 -20.33 -24.36 4.79
CA PHE A 2 -19.73 -23.38 3.88
C PHE A 2 -18.25 -23.30 4.20
N ALA A 3 -17.39 -23.52 3.21
CA ALA A 3 -15.97 -23.23 3.35
C ALA A 3 -15.84 -21.71 3.47
N VAL A 4 -15.48 -21.22 4.66
CA VAL A 4 -15.14 -19.81 4.83
C VAL A 4 -13.83 -19.61 4.06
N LEU A 5 -13.91 -18.94 2.91
CA LEU A 5 -12.74 -18.50 2.16
C LEU A 5 -11.98 -17.49 3.03
N LEU A 6 -10.88 -17.94 3.62
CA LEU A 6 -9.94 -17.08 4.32
C LEU A 6 -9.12 -16.34 3.27
N LEU A 7 -9.35 -15.04 3.14
CA LEU A 7 -8.50 -14.18 2.32
C LEU A 7 -7.26 -13.84 3.13
N HIS A 8 -6.08 -14.11 2.60
CA HIS A 8 -4.82 -13.77 3.26
C HIS A 8 -4.16 -12.59 2.54
N VAL A 9 -3.82 -11.54 3.29
CA VAL A 9 -3.16 -10.32 2.81
C VAL A 9 -1.89 -10.10 3.63
N SER A 10 -0.73 -10.15 2.98
CA SER A 10 0.55 -9.83 3.64
C SER A 10 0.99 -8.42 3.31
N LEU A 11 1.48 -7.70 4.32
CA LEU A 11 1.98 -6.33 4.18
C LEU A 11 3.51 -6.32 4.07
N ALA A 12 4.01 -5.95 2.90
CA ALA A 12 5.44 -5.80 2.63
C ALA A 12 5.86 -4.33 2.76
N PHE A 13 6.48 -3.95 3.86
CA PHE A 13 6.94 -2.58 4.09
C PHE A 13 8.25 -2.31 3.34
N SER A 14 8.26 -1.31 2.45
CA SER A 14 9.49 -0.91 1.75
C SER A 14 10.51 -0.34 2.73
N GLN A 15 11.79 -0.35 2.35
CA GLN A 15 12.85 0.30 3.14
C GLN A 15 12.62 1.81 3.31
N SER A 16 11.90 2.44 2.38
CA SER A 16 11.48 3.83 2.48
C SER A 16 10.33 4.06 3.46
N ALA A 17 9.59 3.01 3.85
CA ALA A 17 8.61 3.06 4.93
C ALA A 17 9.30 2.94 6.30
N LEU A 18 10.09 3.95 6.67
CA LEU A 18 10.81 4.07 7.94
C LEU A 18 9.86 4.25 9.14
N LEU A 19 9.00 3.26 9.39
CA LEU A 19 8.25 3.14 10.62
C LEU A 19 9.13 2.42 11.66
N PRO A 20 9.19 2.91 12.92
CA PRO A 20 9.81 2.15 13.99
C PRO A 20 9.22 0.74 14.08
N PRO A 21 10.02 -0.30 14.39
CA PRO A 21 9.53 -1.68 14.43
C PRO A 21 8.29 -1.87 15.32
N ALA A 22 8.23 -1.20 16.48
CA ALA A 22 7.10 -1.26 17.40
C ALA A 22 5.81 -0.65 16.80
N VAL A 23 5.95 0.47 16.07
CA VAL A 23 4.84 1.12 15.36
C VAL A 23 4.33 0.20 14.25
N ARG A 24 5.23 -0.41 13.47
CA ARG A 24 4.88 -1.36 12.40
C ARG A 24 4.13 -2.58 12.94
N ALA A 25 4.68 -3.24 13.97
CA ALA A 25 4.05 -4.41 14.58
C ALA A 25 2.66 -4.08 15.12
N THR A 26 2.52 -2.94 15.80
CA THR A 26 1.21 -2.47 16.30
C THR A 26 0.24 -2.16 15.16
N ALA A 27 0.71 -1.56 14.06
CA ALA A 27 -0.13 -1.23 12.92
C ALA A 27 -0.67 -2.48 12.21
N VAL A 28 0.18 -3.49 12.01
CA VAL A 28 -0.21 -4.77 11.43
C VAL A 28 -1.22 -5.47 12.32
N ALA A 29 -0.96 -5.54 13.63
CA ALA A 29 -1.87 -6.15 14.59
C ALA A 29 -3.23 -5.44 14.65
N GLU A 30 -3.25 -4.11 14.57
CA GLU A 30 -4.51 -3.34 14.53
C GLU A 30 -5.29 -3.58 13.24
N ALA A 31 -4.62 -3.58 12.08
CA ALA A 31 -5.26 -3.89 10.81
C ALA A 31 -5.83 -5.32 10.79
N ALA A 32 -5.06 -6.29 11.28
CA ALA A 32 -5.49 -7.68 11.43
C ALA A 32 -6.72 -7.80 12.34
N ALA A 33 -6.73 -7.11 13.48
CA ALA A 33 -7.87 -7.12 14.40
C ALA A 33 -9.15 -6.55 13.79
N ILE A 34 -9.04 -5.53 12.93
CA ILE A 34 -10.19 -4.93 12.22
C ILE A 34 -10.77 -5.90 11.17
N TRP A 35 -9.90 -6.63 10.48
CA TRP A 35 -10.25 -7.51 9.37
C TRP A 35 -10.63 -8.94 9.78
N ALA A 36 -10.13 -9.40 10.94
CA ALA A 36 -10.38 -10.76 11.44
C ALA A 36 -11.87 -11.15 11.52
N PRO A 37 -12.82 -10.28 11.97
CA PRO A 37 -14.24 -10.62 11.97
C PRO A 37 -14.83 -10.91 10.57
N ARG A 38 -14.09 -10.61 9.50
CA ARG A 38 -14.48 -10.81 8.10
C ARG A 38 -13.68 -11.89 7.38
N GLY A 39 -12.92 -12.69 8.13
CA GLY A 39 -12.13 -13.78 7.55
C GLY A 39 -10.98 -13.30 6.67
N VAL A 40 -10.56 -12.04 6.80
CA VAL A 40 -9.36 -11.51 6.14
C VAL A 40 -8.21 -11.57 7.14
N LEU A 41 -7.24 -12.44 6.87
CA LEU A 41 -6.00 -12.55 7.64
C LEU A 41 -5.02 -11.50 7.14
N VAL A 42 -4.50 -10.69 8.05
CA VAL A 42 -3.48 -9.67 7.75
C VAL A 42 -2.25 -9.93 8.60
N ASP A 43 -1.07 -9.95 7.97
CA ASP A 43 0.21 -10.11 8.67
C ASP A 43 1.33 -9.27 8.05
N ASP A 44 2.48 -9.23 8.74
CA ASP A 44 3.75 -8.75 8.22
C ASP A 44 4.54 -9.93 7.64
N GLY A 45 4.25 -10.26 6.39
CA GLY A 45 4.64 -11.56 5.84
C GLY A 45 5.38 -11.51 4.51
N GLU A 46 6.39 -12.39 4.40
CA GLU A 46 7.07 -12.80 3.17
C GLU A 46 6.10 -13.38 2.11
N PRO A 47 6.50 -13.52 0.83
CA PRO A 47 5.61 -13.66 -0.35
C PRO A 47 4.83 -14.98 -0.48
N ARG A 48 4.57 -15.70 0.63
CA ARG A 48 3.77 -16.94 0.64
C ARG A 48 2.27 -16.69 0.66
N SER A 49 1.83 -15.48 0.99
CA SER A 49 0.43 -15.10 0.82
C SER A 49 0.11 -14.92 -0.67
N PRO A 50 -1.08 -15.35 -1.14
CA PRO A 50 -1.53 -15.07 -2.51
C PRO A 50 -1.66 -13.57 -2.79
N ILE A 51 -1.79 -12.73 -1.76
CA ILE A 51 -1.90 -11.28 -1.90
C ILE A 51 -0.84 -10.61 -1.03
N VAL A 52 0.09 -9.91 -1.68
CA VAL A 52 1.10 -9.09 -1.01
C VAL A 52 0.89 -7.63 -1.38
N LEU A 53 0.57 -6.79 -0.40
CA LEU A 53 0.46 -5.34 -0.58
C LEU A 53 1.76 -4.66 -0.17
N THR A 54 2.39 -3.97 -1.11
CA THR A 54 3.60 -3.21 -0.83
C THR A 54 3.24 -1.88 -0.17
N VAL A 55 3.69 -1.66 1.06
CA VAL A 55 3.47 -0.41 1.81
C VAL A 55 4.69 0.49 1.65
N VAL A 56 4.47 1.69 1.12
CA VAL A 56 5.52 2.68 0.88
C VAL A 56 5.18 3.95 1.64
N ALA A 57 6.09 4.44 2.50
CA ALA A 57 5.91 5.78 3.06
C ALA A 57 6.25 6.85 2.02
N SER A 58 5.42 7.87 1.96
CA SER A 58 5.60 9.04 1.11
C SER A 58 5.61 10.31 1.96
N ALA A 59 6.44 11.28 1.57
CA ALA A 59 6.67 12.50 2.34
C ALA A 59 5.44 13.45 2.37
N SER A 60 4.61 13.45 1.34
CA SER A 60 3.35 14.21 1.32
C SER A 60 2.47 13.82 0.14
N ALA A 61 1.15 13.89 0.33
CA ALA A 61 0.23 14.03 -0.79
C ALA A 61 0.48 15.39 -1.45
N ALA A 62 0.65 15.46 -2.77
CA ALA A 62 0.82 16.72 -3.51
C ALA A 62 -0.49 17.53 -3.62
N VAL A 63 -1.53 17.15 -2.88
CA VAL A 63 -2.87 17.69 -3.00
C VAL A 63 -3.04 18.88 -2.06
N ARG A 64 -3.41 20.05 -2.61
CA ARG A 64 -3.76 21.26 -1.86
C ARG A 64 -5.20 21.22 -1.34
N SER A 65 -5.60 20.13 -0.71
CA SER A 65 -6.90 19.98 -0.05
C SER A 65 -6.76 20.30 1.44
N ARG A 66 -7.83 20.85 2.06
CA ARG A 66 -7.93 20.96 3.52
C ARG A 66 -7.90 19.58 4.18
N ASP A 67 -8.39 18.56 3.47
CA ASP A 67 -8.38 17.16 3.87
C ASP A 67 -7.32 16.42 3.06
N LYS A 68 -6.10 16.41 3.60
CA LYS A 68 -5.02 15.63 3.00
C LYS A 68 -5.25 14.14 3.27
N PRO A 69 -5.09 13.27 2.26
CA PRO A 69 -5.23 11.84 2.47
C PRO A 69 -4.16 11.34 3.43
N LEU A 70 -4.49 10.31 4.21
CA LEU A 70 -3.58 9.65 5.15
C LEU A 70 -2.89 8.44 4.52
N GLY A 71 -3.58 7.80 3.59
CA GLY A 71 -3.08 6.76 2.71
C GLY A 71 -3.70 6.88 1.32
N ALA A 72 -3.22 6.06 0.40
CA ALA A 72 -3.86 5.86 -0.88
C ALA A 72 -3.50 4.49 -1.45
N ILE A 73 -4.47 3.87 -2.12
CA ILE A 73 -4.20 2.79 -3.07
C ILE A 73 -4.33 3.30 -4.51
N VAL A 74 -3.40 2.87 -5.36
CA VAL A 74 -3.44 3.23 -6.77
C VAL A 74 -4.34 2.25 -7.50
N PHE A 75 -5.18 2.75 -8.40
CA PHE A 75 -5.92 1.93 -9.34
C PHE A 75 -5.39 2.16 -10.75
N ASP A 76 -5.32 1.11 -11.55
CA ASP A 76 -4.95 1.21 -12.95
C ASP A 76 -6.06 1.82 -13.82
N ALA A 77 -5.78 1.97 -15.12
CA ALA A 77 -6.72 2.52 -16.09
C ALA A 77 -7.99 1.68 -16.25
N GLY A 78 -7.93 0.37 -15.95
CA GLY A 78 -9.07 -0.54 -15.96
C GLY A 78 -9.89 -0.50 -14.68
N GLY A 79 -9.46 0.27 -13.67
CA GLY A 79 -10.14 0.35 -12.39
C GLY A 79 -9.81 -0.78 -11.43
N THR A 80 -8.74 -1.53 -11.67
CA THR A 80 -8.26 -2.59 -10.76
C THR A 80 -7.27 -1.98 -9.76
N PRO A 81 -7.39 -2.28 -8.46
CA PRO A 81 -6.42 -1.79 -7.49
C PRO A 81 -5.07 -2.48 -7.68
N VAL A 82 -4.02 -1.67 -7.76
CA VAL A 82 -2.62 -2.12 -7.77
C VAL A 82 -2.25 -2.53 -6.33
N PRO A 83 -1.48 -3.61 -6.12
CA PRO A 83 -1.10 -4.08 -4.79
C PRO A 83 -0.02 -3.21 -4.12
N ARG A 84 -0.26 -1.90 -4.06
CA ARG A 84 0.66 -0.89 -3.53
C ARG A 84 -0.11 0.18 -2.76
N ILE A 85 0.20 0.28 -1.48
CA ILE A 85 -0.32 1.29 -0.57
C ILE A 85 0.73 2.38 -0.39
N LEU A 86 0.32 3.64 -0.59
CA LEU A 86 1.08 4.81 -0.20
C LEU A 86 0.60 5.27 1.18
N LEU A 87 1.50 5.37 2.14
CA LEU A 87 1.22 5.94 3.45
C LEU A 87 1.83 7.33 3.59
N TYR A 88 1.01 8.33 3.95
CA TYR A 88 1.46 9.69 4.20
C TYR A 88 1.76 9.87 5.69
N VAL A 89 2.87 9.27 6.14
CA VAL A 89 3.24 9.17 7.56
C VAL A 89 3.28 10.54 8.25
N SER A 90 3.75 11.58 7.55
CA SER A 90 3.79 12.95 8.07
C SER A 90 2.40 13.50 8.42
N GLU A 91 1.38 13.17 7.62
CA GLU A 91 -0.01 13.59 7.82
C GLU A 91 -0.68 12.78 8.94
N ILE A 92 -0.40 11.47 9.00
CA ILE A 92 -0.86 10.62 10.11
C ILE A 92 -0.29 11.14 11.44
N LEU A 93 1.03 11.39 11.49
CA LEU A 93 1.67 11.93 12.68
C LEU A 93 1.04 13.28 13.05
N ARG A 94 0.90 14.21 12.09
CA ARG A 94 0.26 15.51 12.34
C ARG A 94 -1.13 15.36 12.96
N LEU A 95 -1.93 14.42 12.46
CA LEU A 95 -3.27 14.16 12.98
C LEU A 95 -3.22 13.57 14.40
N VAL A 96 -2.33 12.61 14.65
CA VAL A 96 -2.12 12.04 16.00
C VAL A 96 -1.73 13.11 17.02
N ARG A 97 -0.88 14.08 16.65
CA ARG A 97 -0.49 15.20 17.55
C ARG A 97 -1.65 16.09 17.95
N SER A 98 -2.69 16.15 17.12
CA SER A 98 -3.89 16.96 17.38
C SER A 98 -4.96 16.22 18.17
N ALA A 99 -4.78 14.92 18.43
CA ALA A 99 -5.77 14.09 19.10
C ALA A 99 -5.61 14.15 20.63
N LEU A 100 -6.72 13.92 21.35
CA LEU A 100 -6.68 13.65 22.77
C LEU A 100 -6.84 12.15 22.99
N PHE A 101 -5.93 11.54 23.75
CA PHE A 101 -6.05 10.15 24.16
C PHE A 101 -6.33 10.11 25.66
N LEU A 102 -7.52 9.62 26.03
CA LEU A 102 -8.00 9.62 27.42
C LEU A 102 -7.93 11.02 28.08
N GLY A 103 -8.21 12.07 27.29
CA GLY A 103 -8.16 13.47 27.74
C GLY A 103 -6.77 14.09 27.83
N VAL A 104 -5.72 13.35 27.45
CA VAL A 104 -4.32 13.79 27.51
C VAL A 104 -3.77 13.99 26.10
N ASP A 105 -3.11 15.12 25.86
CA ASP A 105 -2.45 15.42 24.58
C ASP A 105 -1.08 14.70 24.45
N GLU A 106 -0.57 14.64 23.22
CA GLU A 106 0.65 13.90 22.86
C GLU A 106 1.88 14.31 23.68
N SER A 107 2.01 15.58 24.10
CA SER A 107 3.21 16.07 24.77
C SER A 107 3.44 15.43 26.14
N HIS A 108 2.40 14.84 26.72
CA HIS A 108 2.43 14.16 28.01
C HIS A 108 2.50 12.63 27.88
N TRP A 109 2.49 12.07 26.67
CA TRP A 109 2.52 10.62 26.50
C TRP A 109 3.93 10.06 26.71
N PRO A 110 4.08 8.98 27.50
CA PRO A 110 5.31 8.22 27.52
C PRO A 110 5.68 7.72 26.11
N PRO A 111 6.97 7.58 25.76
CA PRO A 111 7.38 7.17 24.41
C PRO A 111 6.72 5.87 23.93
N SER A 112 6.60 4.85 24.78
CA SER A 112 5.96 3.57 24.44
C SER A 112 4.46 3.70 24.16
N LEU A 113 3.76 4.57 24.90
CA LEU A 113 2.36 4.87 24.66
C LEU A 113 2.20 5.58 23.31
N ARG A 114 3.07 6.55 23.04
CA ARG A 114 3.09 7.27 21.75
C ARG A 114 3.27 6.31 20.58
N GLU A 115 4.24 5.40 20.64
CA GLU A 115 4.44 4.39 19.59
C GLU A 115 3.22 3.50 19.40
N THR A 116 2.57 3.08 20.49
CA THR A 116 1.35 2.28 20.45
C THR A 116 0.20 3.05 19.77
N ILE A 117 0.00 4.33 20.12
CA ILE A 117 -1.06 5.16 19.55
C ILE A 117 -0.79 5.45 18.07
N VAL A 118 0.45 5.79 17.71
CA VAL A 118 0.84 5.99 16.30
C VAL A 118 0.65 4.70 15.51
N GLY A 119 1.08 3.55 16.04
CA GLY A 119 0.88 2.25 15.43
C GLY A 119 -0.60 1.95 15.18
N ARG A 120 -1.47 2.20 16.15
CA ARG A 120 -2.92 2.06 16.00
C ARG A 120 -3.48 2.94 14.89
N ALA A 121 -3.10 4.23 14.87
CA ALA A 121 -3.55 5.15 13.83
C ALA A 121 -3.10 4.69 12.43
N VAL A 122 -1.84 4.27 12.29
CA VAL A 122 -1.31 3.71 11.04
C VAL A 122 -2.06 2.43 10.65
N GLY A 123 -2.33 1.54 11.60
CA GLY A 123 -3.06 0.29 11.36
C GLY A 123 -4.49 0.52 10.87
N ARG A 124 -5.19 1.53 11.38
CA ARG A 124 -6.54 1.91 10.91
C ARG A 124 -6.53 2.49 9.50
N VAL A 125 -5.53 3.31 9.18
CA VAL A 125 -5.32 3.80 7.81
C VAL A 125 -5.01 2.62 6.89
N LEU A 126 -4.11 1.72 7.27
CA LEU A 126 -3.83 0.51 6.50
C LEU A 126 -5.07 -0.34 6.29
N ALA A 127 -5.90 -0.53 7.32
CA ALA A 127 -7.14 -1.28 7.20
C ALA A 127 -8.09 -0.65 6.17
N HIS A 128 -8.18 0.69 6.13
CA HIS A 128 -8.96 1.42 5.13
C HIS A 128 -8.44 1.18 3.71
N GLU A 129 -7.12 1.29 3.50
CA GLU A 129 -6.51 1.05 2.18
C GLU A 129 -6.63 -0.43 1.73
N ILE A 130 -6.50 -1.37 2.66
CA ILE A 130 -6.82 -2.79 2.42
C ILE A 130 -8.28 -2.94 1.98
N GLY A 131 -9.20 -2.16 2.56
CA GLY A 131 -10.60 -2.15 2.15
C GLY A 131 -10.79 -1.75 0.70
N HIS A 132 -10.10 -0.69 0.24
CA HIS A 132 -10.12 -0.34 -1.18
C HIS A 132 -9.60 -1.46 -2.09
N TYR A 133 -8.56 -2.19 -1.66
CA TYR A 133 -8.01 -3.34 -2.40
C TYR A 133 -9.00 -4.51 -2.45
N VAL A 134 -9.41 -4.99 -1.27
CA VAL A 134 -10.25 -6.17 -1.08
C VAL A 134 -11.63 -5.98 -1.70
N LEU A 135 -12.21 -4.79 -1.55
CA LEU A 135 -13.52 -4.45 -2.11
C LEU A 135 -13.45 -3.96 -3.57
N ARG A 136 -12.24 -3.82 -4.13
CA ARG A 136 -11.97 -3.32 -5.50
C ARG A 136 -12.76 -2.05 -5.83
N SER A 137 -12.86 -1.14 -4.86
CA SER A 137 -13.73 0.03 -4.94
C SER A 137 -12.99 1.29 -4.53
N ARG A 138 -13.21 2.38 -5.27
CA ARG A 138 -12.78 3.74 -4.92
C ARG A 138 -13.79 4.45 -4.04
N ASN A 139 -14.97 3.87 -3.85
CA ASN A 139 -16.05 4.54 -3.17
C ASN A 139 -15.82 4.51 -1.66
N HIS A 140 -16.09 5.64 -1.03
CA HIS A 140 -16.23 5.72 0.42
C HIS A 140 -17.69 5.49 0.83
N THR A 141 -17.87 5.07 2.07
CA THR A 141 -19.17 5.00 2.73
C THR A 141 -19.40 6.24 3.60
N GLU A 142 -20.63 6.45 4.08
CA GLU A 142 -20.90 7.53 5.05
C GLU A 142 -20.35 7.19 6.45
N ASP A 143 -20.28 5.90 6.78
CA ASP A 143 -19.89 5.37 8.08
C ASP A 143 -18.92 4.18 7.98
N GLY A 144 -18.46 3.69 9.14
CA GLY A 144 -17.61 2.50 9.22
C GLY A 144 -16.16 2.71 8.76
N LEU A 145 -15.50 1.60 8.41
CA LEU A 145 -14.09 1.60 7.98
C LEU A 145 -13.86 2.47 6.75
N MET A 146 -14.76 2.42 5.77
CA MET A 146 -14.59 3.02 4.44
C MET A 146 -15.05 4.47 4.34
N ARG A 147 -15.30 5.16 5.46
CA ARG A 147 -15.63 6.59 5.45
C ARG A 147 -14.48 7.44 4.93
N SER A 148 -14.82 8.49 4.18
CA SER A 148 -13.85 9.39 3.54
C SER A 148 -13.05 10.24 4.53
N PHE A 149 -13.61 10.52 5.70
CA PHE A 149 -13.01 11.36 6.72
C PHE A 149 -12.81 10.60 8.03
N GLN A 150 -11.54 10.45 8.43
CA GLN A 150 -11.15 9.82 9.68
C GLN A 150 -10.80 10.90 10.71
N ARG A 151 -11.54 10.98 11.82
CA ARG A 151 -11.25 11.92 12.90
C ARG A 151 -9.99 11.52 13.65
N ALA A 152 -9.25 12.49 14.18
CA ALA A 152 -8.03 12.24 14.95
C ALA A 152 -8.30 11.32 16.15
N ASP A 153 -9.31 11.67 16.96
CA ASP A 153 -9.73 10.90 18.14
C ASP A 153 -10.16 9.48 17.77
N ASP A 154 -10.77 9.33 16.60
CA ASP A 154 -11.17 8.02 16.09
C ASP A 154 -9.99 7.17 15.68
N LEU A 155 -8.88 7.73 15.22
CA LEU A 155 -7.70 6.95 14.85
C LEU A 155 -6.88 6.54 16.08
N VAL A 156 -6.86 7.36 17.13
CA VAL A 156 -6.10 7.09 18.35
C VAL A 156 -6.91 6.33 19.40
N GLY A 157 -8.24 6.40 19.37
CA GLY A 157 -9.12 5.84 20.40
C GLY A 157 -9.02 4.32 20.53
N LEU A 158 -9.36 3.75 21.69
CA LEU A 158 -9.37 2.31 21.91
C LEU A 158 -10.45 1.55 21.11
N PRO A 159 -11.69 2.05 20.98
CA PRO A 159 -12.75 1.31 20.30
C PRO A 159 -12.47 1.05 18.82
N ARG A 160 -12.87 -0.12 18.33
CA ARG A 160 -12.79 -0.51 16.91
C ARG A 160 -14.13 -0.57 16.21
N ALA A 161 -15.24 -0.45 16.95
CA ALA A 161 -16.59 -0.66 16.42
C ALA A 161 -16.89 0.22 15.20
N GLN A 162 -16.40 1.47 15.20
CA GLN A 162 -16.52 2.42 14.11
C GLN A 162 -15.68 2.09 12.86
N PHE A 163 -14.81 1.09 12.93
CA PHE A 163 -13.97 0.60 11.83
C PHE A 163 -14.40 -0.79 11.36
N THR A 164 -15.62 -1.21 11.67
CA THR A 164 -16.12 -2.48 11.16
C THR A 164 -16.28 -2.35 9.63
N PRO A 165 -15.65 -3.23 8.81
CA PRO A 165 -15.84 -3.18 7.36
C PRO A 165 -17.31 -3.42 6.97
N ALA A 166 -17.73 -3.11 5.73
CA ALA A 166 -18.99 -3.63 5.20
C ALA A 166 -18.85 -5.12 4.83
N PRO A 167 -19.90 -5.96 4.90
CA PRO A 167 -19.80 -7.38 4.53
C PRO A 167 -19.14 -7.55 3.15
N ILE A 168 -18.23 -8.53 3.02
CA ILE A 168 -17.63 -8.86 1.73
C ILE A 168 -18.65 -9.73 1.01
N GLU A 169 -19.19 -9.26 -0.11
CA GLU A 169 -20.09 -10.07 -0.94
C GLU A 169 -19.29 -11.17 -1.66
N ASP A 170 -19.79 -12.41 -1.64
CA ASP A 170 -19.11 -13.63 -2.13
C ASP A 170 -18.66 -13.54 -3.61
N GLY A 171 -19.27 -12.66 -4.41
CA GLY A 171 -18.97 -12.51 -5.84
C GLY A 171 -17.63 -11.84 -6.16
N LEU A 172 -16.93 -11.26 -5.16
CA LEU A 172 -15.71 -10.49 -5.40
C LEU A 172 -14.43 -11.35 -5.39
N VAL A 173 -14.44 -12.50 -4.72
CA VAL A 173 -13.26 -13.37 -4.50
C VAL A 173 -12.98 -14.27 -5.72
N THR A 174 -13.99 -14.59 -6.54
CA THR A 174 -13.89 -15.63 -7.59
C THR A 174 -13.24 -15.21 -8.91
N ARG A 175 -12.92 -13.94 -9.15
CA ARG A 175 -12.42 -13.47 -10.47
C ARG A 175 -10.93 -13.12 -10.53
N GLY A 176 -10.15 -13.51 -9.52
CA GLY A 176 -8.70 -13.27 -9.47
C GLY A 176 -7.84 -14.44 -9.98
N GLY A 177 -8.39 -15.33 -10.82
CA GLY A 177 -7.61 -16.39 -11.45
C GLY A 177 -6.51 -15.78 -12.30
N ILE A 178 -5.26 -15.95 -11.84
CA ILE A 178 -4.06 -15.72 -12.63
C ILE A 178 -4.16 -16.69 -13.81
N GLU A 179 -4.64 -16.23 -14.96
CA GLU A 179 -4.33 -16.88 -16.22
C GLU A 179 -2.82 -16.75 -16.41
N THR A 180 -2.10 -17.80 -15.99
CA THR A 180 -0.79 -18.11 -16.54
C THR A 180 -1.01 -18.30 -18.04
N ARG A 181 -0.76 -17.25 -18.82
CA ARG A 181 -0.50 -17.38 -20.25
C ARG A 181 0.77 -18.22 -20.37
N ASP A 182 0.57 -19.51 -20.55
CA ASP A 182 1.54 -20.38 -21.18
C ASP A 182 1.94 -19.73 -22.51
N ALA A 183 3.18 -19.28 -22.55
CA ALA A 183 3.84 -18.84 -23.76
C ALA A 183 4.06 -20.10 -24.61
N ASP A 184 3.05 -20.43 -25.42
CA ASP A 184 3.17 -21.43 -26.45
C ASP A 184 4.07 -20.89 -27.57
N SER A 185 5.29 -21.43 -27.57
CA SER A 185 6.06 -21.88 -28.71
C SER A 185 5.51 -21.47 -30.08
N LYS A 186 6.18 -20.54 -30.74
CA LYS A 186 6.23 -20.57 -32.21
C LYS A 186 7.67 -20.50 -32.67
N GLU A 187 8.18 -21.68 -32.96
CA GLU A 187 9.26 -21.90 -33.94
C GLU A 187 8.99 -21.05 -35.19
N GLU A 188 9.96 -20.25 -35.60
CA GLU A 188 10.18 -19.99 -37.02
C GLU A 188 11.68 -20.15 -37.32
N ARG A 189 11.92 -21.20 -38.10
CA ARG A 189 13.15 -21.59 -38.77
C ARG A 189 13.56 -20.52 -39.80
N SER A 190 14.86 -20.24 -39.81
CA SER A 190 15.77 -20.34 -40.96
C SER A 190 15.37 -19.67 -42.29
N ALA A 191 16.13 -18.64 -42.66
CA ALA A 191 16.69 -18.54 -44.01
C ALA A 191 17.94 -17.64 -44.04
N ASP A 192 19.06 -18.25 -44.38
CA ASP A 192 20.25 -17.63 -44.99
C ASP A 192 19.86 -16.77 -46.20
N VAL A 193 20.46 -15.59 -46.34
CA VAL A 193 20.93 -15.07 -47.65
C VAL A 193 22.21 -14.23 -47.45
N ASP A 194 23.18 -14.59 -48.28
CA ASP A 194 24.51 -14.05 -48.52
C ASP A 194 24.64 -12.54 -48.79
N SER A 195 25.78 -12.03 -48.30
CA SER A 195 26.83 -11.28 -49.04
C SER A 195 26.48 -10.06 -49.91
N ALA A 196 27.08 -8.91 -49.58
CA ALA A 196 27.99 -8.20 -50.50
C ALA A 196 28.72 -7.02 -49.84
N ALA A 197 29.96 -6.83 -50.31
CA ALA A 197 30.99 -5.89 -49.91
C ALA A 197 30.67 -4.40 -50.14
N GLY A 198 31.37 -3.51 -49.41
CA GLY A 198 31.28 -2.05 -49.57
C GLY A 198 32.33 -1.26 -48.78
N THR A 199 33.57 -1.38 -49.22
CA THR A 199 34.78 -0.53 -49.10
C THR A 199 34.72 0.87 -48.43
N ALA A 200 35.75 1.12 -47.59
CA ALA A 200 36.53 2.36 -47.37
C ALA A 200 35.86 3.64 -46.81
N ARG A 201 36.41 4.21 -45.73
CA ARG A 201 37.50 5.24 -45.72
C ARG A 201 37.58 5.91 -44.34
N ALA A 202 38.75 5.87 -43.70
CA ALA A 202 39.19 6.87 -42.70
C ALA A 202 39.82 8.07 -43.45
N PRO A 203 40.25 9.19 -42.83
CA PRO A 203 40.34 9.53 -41.41
C PRO A 203 39.81 10.96 -41.10
N THR A 204 40.07 11.49 -39.90
CA THR A 204 40.79 12.76 -39.60
C THR A 204 40.20 13.46 -38.36
N GLY A 205 41.05 13.84 -37.41
CA GLY A 205 40.82 15.06 -36.60
C GLY A 205 40.58 14.90 -35.10
N ALA A 206 41.53 14.34 -34.35
CA ALA A 206 41.60 14.53 -32.90
C ALA A 206 42.40 15.81 -32.59
N GLY A 207 41.67 16.92 -32.40
CA GLY A 207 42.21 18.19 -31.90
C GLY A 207 42.28 18.22 -30.38
N ALA A 208 43.48 18.45 -29.84
CA ALA A 208 43.77 18.56 -28.42
C ALA A 208 43.51 19.96 -27.85
N ARG A 209 43.58 20.04 -26.50
CA ARG A 209 43.80 21.22 -25.60
C ARG A 209 42.53 21.95 -25.13
N ARG A 210 42.40 22.46 -23.90
CA ARG A 210 43.07 22.39 -22.57
C ARG A 210 42.13 23.15 -21.60
N PRO A 211 42.34 23.09 -20.27
CA PRO A 211 41.44 23.68 -19.28
C PRO A 211 41.82 25.13 -18.90
N ARG A 212 40.86 25.83 -18.26
CA ARG A 212 40.95 27.03 -17.38
C ARG A 212 39.50 27.37 -17.00
N ARG A 213 39.09 27.64 -15.76
CA ARG A 213 39.72 28.31 -14.60
C ARG A 213 39.14 27.73 -13.31
#